data_AF-A0A2S2PNS3-F1
#
_entry.id   AF-A0A2S2PNS3-F1
#
_cell.length_a   1.000
_cell.length_b   1.000
_cell.length_c   1.000
_cell.angle_alpha   90.00
_cell.angle_beta   90.00
_cell.angle_gamma   90.00
#
_symmetry.space_group_name_H-M   'P 1'
#
loop_
_entity.id
_entity.type
_entity.pdbx_description
1 polymer ?
#
loop_
_entity_poly.entity_id
_entity_poly.type
_entity_poly.pdbx_seq_one_letter_code
_entity_poly.pdbx_strand_id
1 'polypeptide(L)'
;MSYAFVSVFALAILLNVFYFDSTQSLDTIDIYWTCKDCIGSQCHKEGHNCAPTANGKFVCFSCQSTTNDGDQQFYSESHCKSSCSDPSKCTCDGTCWVCVIKGHAGGMICDNLGYVLDDNCKESPYNPQ
;
A
#
# COMPACT_ATOMS: atom_id res chain seq x y z
N MET A 1 8.22 9.35 -45.39
CA MET A 1 8.14 9.88 -44.01
C MET A 1 6.89 9.32 -43.34
N SER A 2 6.87 8.03 -42.98
CA SER A 2 5.65 7.40 -42.43
C SER A 2 5.90 6.26 -41.44
N TYR A 3 7.09 5.65 -41.40
CA TYR A 3 7.36 4.49 -40.52
C TYR A 3 7.89 4.84 -39.14
N ALA A 4 8.46 6.04 -38.95
CA ALA A 4 9.00 6.45 -37.65
C ALA A 4 7.89 6.79 -36.63
N PHE A 5 6.75 7.31 -37.09
CA PHE A 5 5.65 7.68 -36.21
C PHE A 5 4.94 6.45 -35.62
N VAL A 6 4.68 5.42 -36.43
CA VAL A 6 3.96 4.21 -35.98
C VAL A 6 4.72 3.44 -34.89
N SER A 7 6.06 3.43 -34.96
CA SER A 7 6.93 2.76 -33.98
C SER A 7 6.86 3.37 -32.58
N VAL A 8 6.85 4.70 -32.48
CA VAL A 8 6.83 5.41 -31.18
C VAL A 8 5.48 5.25 -30.48
N PHE A 9 4.37 5.26 -31.25
CA PHE A 9 3.04 5.04 -30.69
C PHE A 9 2.87 3.60 -30.16
N ALA A 10 3.39 2.59 -30.86
CA ALA A 10 3.35 1.21 -30.39
C ALA A 10 4.17 1.01 -29.10
N LEU A 11 5.35 1.65 -28.99
CA LEU A 11 6.19 1.58 -27.80
C LEU A 11 5.53 2.28 -26.60
N ALA A 12 4.89 3.44 -26.82
CA ALA A 12 4.18 4.16 -25.77
C ALA A 12 2.94 3.38 -25.28
N ILE A 13 2.20 2.71 -26.17
CA ILE A 13 1.07 1.86 -25.79
C ILE A 13 1.55 0.64 -25.00
N LEU A 14 2.63 -0.03 -25.43
CA LEU A 14 3.20 -1.15 -24.68
C LEU A 14 3.73 -0.71 -23.31
N LEU A 15 4.43 0.42 -23.21
CA LEU A 15 4.94 0.93 -21.92
C LEU A 15 3.81 1.33 -20.96
N ASN A 16 2.68 1.84 -21.45
CA ASN A 16 1.50 2.11 -20.61
C ASN A 16 0.75 0.83 -20.20
N VAL A 17 0.80 -0.25 -21.00
CA VAL A 17 0.18 -1.55 -20.68
C VAL A 17 1.04 -2.38 -19.73
N PHE A 18 2.34 -2.14 -19.64
CA PHE A 18 3.24 -2.88 -18.72
C PHE A 18 3.58 -2.13 -17.43
N TYR A 19 3.07 -0.90 -17.24
CA TYR A 19 3.11 -0.20 -15.95
C TYR A 19 1.77 -0.38 -15.21
N PHE A 20 1.24 -1.61 -15.21
CA PHE A 20 0.24 -1.98 -14.22
C PHE A 20 1.00 -2.36 -12.97
N ASP A 21 1.04 -1.42 -12.02
CA ASP A 21 1.33 -1.77 -10.64
C ASP A 21 0.27 -2.80 -10.24
N SER A 22 0.68 -4.04 -9.99
CA SER A 22 -0.23 -5.17 -9.72
C SER A 22 -0.80 -5.14 -8.31
N THR A 23 -0.87 -3.94 -7.73
CA THR A 23 -1.43 -3.66 -6.43
C THR A 23 -2.95 -3.86 -6.48
N GLN A 24 -3.42 -4.76 -5.62
CA GLN A 24 -4.82 -5.01 -5.32
C GLN A 24 -5.27 -4.37 -4.01
N SER A 25 -4.31 -4.06 -3.13
CA SER A 25 -4.56 -3.24 -1.97
C SER A 25 -5.18 -1.92 -2.40
N LEU A 26 -6.13 -1.48 -1.60
CA LEU A 26 -6.77 -0.19 -1.77
C LEU A 26 -6.32 0.65 -0.60
N ASP A 27 -5.04 1.01 -0.60
CA ASP A 27 -4.54 1.96 0.38
C ASP A 27 -4.84 3.39 -0.05
N THR A 28 -5.26 4.20 0.91
CA THR A 28 -5.39 5.65 0.70
C THR A 28 -4.19 6.31 1.37
N ILE A 29 -3.43 7.10 0.63
CA ILE A 29 -2.21 7.75 1.12
C ILE A 29 -2.40 9.27 1.10
N ASP A 30 -2.39 9.87 2.29
CA ASP A 30 -2.31 11.31 2.46
C ASP A 30 -0.86 11.72 2.79
N ILE A 31 -0.29 12.64 2.01
CA ILE A 31 1.11 13.06 2.15
C ILE A 31 1.22 14.36 2.96
N TYR A 32 2.13 14.35 3.94
CA TYR A 32 2.43 15.46 4.84
C TYR A 32 3.92 15.81 4.83
N TRP A 33 4.22 17.09 5.10
CA TRP A 33 5.59 17.60 5.14
C TRP A 33 6.26 17.41 6.50
N THR A 34 5.47 17.43 7.58
CA THR A 34 5.97 17.18 8.92
C THR A 34 5.19 16.06 9.58
N CYS A 35 5.84 15.35 10.48
CA CYS A 35 5.17 14.34 11.29
C CYS A 35 4.00 14.93 12.09
N LYS A 36 4.17 16.15 12.64
CA LYS A 36 3.11 16.82 13.41
C LYS A 36 1.86 17.08 12.57
N ASP A 37 2.03 17.39 11.29
CA ASP A 37 0.90 17.55 10.38
C ASP A 37 0.22 16.22 10.09
N CYS A 38 1.00 15.13 9.95
CA CYS A 38 0.45 13.78 9.78
C CYS A 38 -0.35 13.33 11.00
N ILE A 39 0.22 13.42 12.20
CA ILE A 39 -0.45 13.05 13.46
C ILE A 39 -1.65 13.97 13.74
N GLY A 40 -1.52 15.26 13.41
CA GLY A 40 -2.61 16.22 13.56
C GLY A 40 -3.74 16.06 12.54
N SER A 41 -3.55 15.22 11.51
CA SER A 41 -4.48 15.05 10.41
C SER A 41 -5.79 14.35 10.81
N GLN A 42 -6.80 14.48 9.95
CA GLN A 42 -8.04 13.73 10.12
C GLN A 42 -7.82 12.22 9.94
N CYS A 43 -6.98 11.82 8.98
CA CYS A 43 -6.63 10.42 8.74
C CYS A 43 -6.09 9.75 10.02
N HIS A 44 -5.14 10.39 10.71
CA HIS A 44 -4.61 9.82 11.95
C HIS A 44 -5.64 9.80 13.09
N LYS A 45 -6.48 10.84 13.20
CA LYS A 45 -7.58 10.89 14.19
C LYS A 45 -8.64 9.82 13.99
N GLU A 46 -8.76 9.28 12.78
CA GLU A 46 -9.63 8.15 12.46
C GLU A 46 -8.99 6.79 12.80
N GLY A 47 -7.79 6.79 13.38
CA GLY A 47 -7.09 5.60 13.85
C GLY A 47 -6.10 5.02 12.83
N HIS A 48 -5.79 5.75 11.76
CA HIS A 48 -4.84 5.33 10.74
C HIS A 48 -3.40 5.68 11.12
N ASN A 49 -2.46 4.91 10.57
CA ASN A 49 -1.06 5.03 10.94
C ASN A 49 -0.35 6.09 10.10
N CYS A 50 0.50 6.87 10.76
CA CYS A 50 1.48 7.71 10.09
C CYS A 50 2.80 6.96 9.94
N ALA A 51 3.42 7.03 8.77
CA ALA A 51 4.74 6.49 8.51
C ALA A 51 5.63 7.51 7.78
N PRO A 52 6.94 7.51 8.02
CA PRO A 52 7.86 8.29 7.22
C PRO A 52 8.15 7.58 5.89
N THR A 53 8.48 8.37 4.88
CA THR A 53 8.85 7.90 3.55
C THR A 53 10.35 8.08 3.32
N ALA A 54 10.92 7.33 2.38
CA ALA A 54 12.33 7.48 2.00
C ALA A 54 12.71 8.90 1.53
N ASN A 55 11.73 9.69 1.09
CA ASN A 55 11.94 11.05 0.59
C ASN A 55 11.84 12.14 1.69
N GLY A 56 11.82 11.75 2.97
CA GLY A 56 11.73 12.68 4.10
C GLY A 56 10.34 13.30 4.29
N LYS A 57 9.33 12.80 3.59
CA LYS A 57 7.92 13.14 3.81
C LYS A 57 7.27 12.14 4.75
N PHE A 58 6.07 12.46 5.20
CA PHE A 58 5.24 11.61 6.04
C PHE A 58 3.98 11.23 5.28
N VAL A 59 3.47 10.03 5.52
CA VAL A 59 2.21 9.57 4.95
C VAL A 59 1.30 9.08 6.06
N CYS A 60 0.02 9.43 5.99
CA CYS A 60 -1.01 8.69 6.71
C CYS A 60 -1.64 7.72 5.72
N PHE A 61 -1.70 6.44 6.09
CA PHE A 61 -2.23 5.41 5.20
C PHE A 61 -3.34 4.62 5.88
N SER A 62 -4.39 4.31 5.09
CA SER A 62 -5.46 3.43 5.51
C SER A 62 -5.49 2.18 4.63
N CYS A 63 -5.83 1.03 5.20
CA CYS A 63 -6.10 -0.19 4.46
C CYS A 63 -7.62 -0.38 4.43
N GLN A 64 -8.23 -0.32 3.25
CA GLN A 64 -9.65 -0.62 3.12
C GLN A 64 -9.94 -2.04 3.60
N SER A 65 -11.13 -2.29 4.16
CA SER A 65 -11.46 -3.62 4.70
C SER A 65 -11.46 -4.72 3.63
N THR A 66 -11.67 -4.37 2.36
CA THR A 66 -11.74 -5.30 1.24
C THR A 66 -11.12 -4.71 -0.03
N THR A 67 -10.49 -5.54 -0.87
CA THR A 67 -10.01 -5.18 -2.22
C THR A 67 -11.17 -5.15 -3.22
N ASN A 68 -10.91 -4.67 -4.45
CA ASN A 68 -11.87 -4.73 -5.56
C ASN A 68 -12.29 -6.17 -5.93
N ASP A 69 -11.40 -7.14 -5.70
CA ASP A 69 -11.65 -8.56 -5.94
C ASP A 69 -12.45 -9.22 -4.79
N GLY A 70 -12.71 -8.45 -3.72
CA GLY A 70 -13.43 -8.89 -2.53
C GLY A 70 -12.56 -9.66 -1.52
N ASP A 71 -11.24 -9.60 -1.66
CA ASP A 71 -10.30 -10.15 -0.69
C ASP A 71 -10.18 -9.21 0.52
N GLN A 72 -9.93 -9.76 1.70
CA GLN A 72 -9.82 -8.96 2.93
C GLN A 72 -8.44 -8.31 3.04
N GLN A 73 -8.39 -7.06 3.52
CA GLN A 73 -7.13 -6.38 3.83
C GLN A 73 -6.97 -6.10 5.32
N PHE A 74 -5.72 -6.01 5.74
CA PHE A 74 -5.29 -5.89 7.11
C PHE A 74 -4.08 -4.96 7.19
N TYR A 75 -3.87 -4.35 8.35
CA TYR A 75 -2.67 -3.56 8.59
C TYR A 75 -1.44 -4.44 8.86
N SER A 76 -1.62 -5.69 9.34
CA SER A 76 -0.52 -6.62 9.66
C SER A 76 -0.60 -7.98 9.03
N GLU A 77 0.60 -8.57 8.93
CA GLU A 77 0.81 -9.99 8.69
C GLU A 77 0.13 -10.86 9.76
N SER A 78 0.28 -10.52 11.03
CA SER A 78 -0.29 -11.29 12.15
C SER A 78 -1.81 -11.27 12.13
N HIS A 79 -2.43 -10.10 11.93
CA HIS A 79 -3.88 -9.97 11.84
C HIS A 79 -4.41 -10.65 10.57
N CYS A 80 -3.71 -10.52 9.44
CA CYS A 80 -4.04 -11.27 8.24
C CYS A 80 -3.98 -12.78 8.52
N LYS A 81 -2.87 -13.31 9.04
CA LYS A 81 -2.68 -14.76 9.24
C LYS A 81 -3.65 -15.35 10.25
N SER A 82 -4.09 -14.58 11.24
CA SER A 82 -5.07 -15.04 12.23
C SER A 82 -6.51 -14.97 11.72
N SER A 83 -6.82 -14.07 10.79
CA SER A 83 -8.17 -13.87 10.25
C SER A 83 -8.42 -14.61 8.93
N CYS A 84 -7.37 -14.80 8.14
CA CYS A 84 -7.42 -15.47 6.85
C CYS A 84 -7.62 -16.97 7.04
N SER A 85 -8.55 -17.56 6.28
CA SER A 85 -8.85 -18.99 6.35
C SER A 85 -7.65 -19.87 5.97
N ASP A 86 -6.75 -19.35 5.12
CA ASP A 86 -5.48 -19.98 4.77
C ASP A 86 -4.34 -18.96 5.01
N PRO A 87 -3.60 -19.07 6.14
CA PRO A 87 -2.54 -18.14 6.47
C PRO A 87 -1.42 -18.03 5.42
N SER A 88 -1.28 -19.04 4.55
CA SER A 88 -0.30 -19.03 3.45
C SER A 88 -0.68 -18.09 2.30
N LYS A 89 -1.94 -17.63 2.29
CA LYS A 89 -2.48 -16.67 1.32
C LYS A 89 -2.33 -15.22 1.75
N CYS A 90 -1.79 -14.98 2.95
CA CYS A 90 -1.47 -13.63 3.39
C CYS A 90 -0.22 -13.12 2.70
N THR A 91 -0.39 -12.12 1.86
CA THR A 91 0.68 -11.45 1.11
C THR A 91 0.58 -9.95 1.36
N CYS A 92 1.71 -9.28 1.50
CA CYS A 92 1.74 -7.83 1.57
C CYS A 92 1.59 -7.20 0.18
N ASP A 93 0.93 -6.06 0.15
CA ASP A 93 0.62 -5.31 -1.06
C ASP A 93 0.50 -3.82 -0.73
N GLY A 94 1.43 -3.01 -1.23
CA GLY A 94 1.70 -1.66 -0.76
C GLY A 94 2.03 -1.64 0.73
N THR A 95 1.29 -0.81 1.47
CA THR A 95 1.40 -0.66 2.93
C THR A 95 0.55 -1.66 3.73
N CYS A 96 -0.26 -2.48 3.05
CA CYS A 96 -1.27 -3.36 3.63
C CYS A 96 -0.94 -4.84 3.45
N TRP A 97 -1.68 -5.70 4.14
CA TRP A 97 -1.67 -7.15 4.01
C TRP A 97 -3.00 -7.62 3.45
N VAL A 98 -2.98 -8.52 2.48
CA VAL A 98 -4.18 -9.05 1.81
C VAL A 98 -4.26 -10.55 1.99
N CYS A 99 -5.43 -11.05 2.40
CA CYS A 99 -5.76 -12.47 2.39
C CYS A 99 -6.26 -12.86 0.99
N VAL A 100 -5.36 -13.33 0.13
CA VAL A 100 -5.64 -13.52 -1.31
C VAL A 100 -6.41 -14.81 -1.56
N ILE A 101 -7.74 -14.72 -1.63
CA ILE A 101 -8.63 -15.85 -1.93
C ILE A 101 -8.98 -15.87 -3.42
N LYS A 102 -9.26 -14.69 -4.00
CA LYS A 102 -9.69 -14.55 -5.41
C LYS A 102 -8.66 -13.83 -6.27
N GLY A 103 -7.87 -12.95 -5.68
CA GLY A 103 -6.84 -12.17 -6.35
C GLY A 103 -5.62 -12.97 -6.78
N HIS A 104 -4.61 -12.27 -7.30
CA HIS A 104 -3.37 -12.84 -7.81
C HIS A 104 -2.16 -12.38 -6.98
N ALA A 105 -1.72 -13.22 -6.04
CA ALA A 105 -0.63 -12.91 -5.12
C ALA A 105 0.74 -12.68 -5.79
N GLY A 106 0.98 -13.27 -6.96
CA GLY A 106 2.31 -13.24 -7.61
C GLY A 106 2.77 -11.90 -8.18
N GLY A 107 1.93 -10.85 -8.12
CA GLY A 107 2.27 -9.51 -8.58
C GLY A 107 2.30 -8.44 -7.47
N MET A 108 1.98 -8.81 -6.23
CA MET A 108 1.89 -7.82 -5.15
C MET A 108 3.27 -7.35 -4.71
N ILE A 109 3.44 -6.05 -4.50
CA ILE A 109 4.71 -5.42 -4.11
C ILE A 109 4.52 -4.81 -2.73
N CYS A 110 5.42 -5.10 -1.81
CA CYS A 110 5.32 -4.60 -0.44
C CYS A 110 6.20 -3.36 -0.25
N ASP A 111 5.63 -2.30 0.32
CA ASP A 111 6.36 -1.08 0.65
C ASP A 111 7.33 -1.25 1.83
N ASN A 112 7.19 -2.35 2.59
CA ASN A 112 8.03 -2.71 3.74
C ASN A 112 8.22 -1.52 4.70
N LEU A 113 7.12 -0.94 5.17
CA LEU A 113 7.18 0.05 6.25
C LEU A 113 7.79 -0.63 7.49
N GLY A 114 9.06 -0.35 7.77
CA GLY A 114 9.75 -0.91 8.93
C GLY A 114 9.26 -0.30 10.25
N TYR A 115 8.66 0.89 10.19
CA TYR A 115 8.24 1.67 11.35
C TYR A 115 7.08 2.61 11.01
N VAL A 116 6.24 2.86 12.00
CA VAL A 116 5.20 3.90 12.02
C VAL A 116 5.53 4.91 13.13
N LEU A 117 4.81 6.02 13.16
CA LEU A 117 5.01 7.09 14.11
C LEU A 117 3.93 7.04 15.19
N ASP A 118 4.35 7.09 16.45
CA ASP A 118 3.45 7.32 17.58
C ASP A 118 2.98 8.78 17.62
N ASP A 119 2.04 9.09 18.52
CA ASP A 119 1.48 10.44 18.73
C ASP A 119 2.54 11.52 19.08
N ASN A 120 3.77 11.10 19.41
CA ASN A 120 4.90 11.97 19.75
C ASN A 120 5.96 12.04 18.65
N CYS A 121 5.65 11.58 17.42
CA CYS A 121 6.59 11.53 16.30
C CYS A 121 7.80 10.62 16.54
N LYS A 122 7.68 9.60 17.39
CA LYS A 122 8.71 8.60 17.57
C LYS A 122 8.41 7.38 16.72
N GLU A 123 9.46 6.84 16.13
CA GLU A 123 9.39 5.59 15.39
C GLU A 123 9.05 4.46 16.37
N SER A 124 7.90 3.84 16.13
CA SER A 124 7.53 2.57 16.71
C SER A 124 7.71 1.52 15.62
N PRO A 125 8.27 0.33 15.93
CA PRO A 125 8.25 -0.79 15.01
C PRO A 125 6.84 -0.93 14.44
N TYR A 126 6.73 -1.02 13.12
CA TYR A 126 5.46 -1.31 12.50
C TYR A 126 5.19 -2.79 12.76
N ASN A 127 4.54 -3.02 13.90
CA ASN A 127 4.15 -4.33 14.38
C ASN A 127 2.63 -4.25 14.45
N PRO A 128 1.96 -4.36 13.31
CA PRO A 128 0.60 -3.88 13.21
C PRO A 128 -0.26 -4.85 14.02
N GLN A 129 -1.07 -4.32 14.94
CA GLN A 129 -1.89 -5.15 15.82
C GLN A 129 -2.93 -5.94 15.02
#